data_AF-A0A1F0IH01-F1
#
_entry.id   AF-A0A1F0IH01-F1
#
_cell.length_a   1.000
_cell.length_b   1.000
_cell.length_c   1.000
_cell.angle_alpha   90.00
_cell.angle_beta   90.00
_cell.angle_gamma   90.00
#
_symmetry.space_group_name_H-M   'P 1'
#
loop_
_entity.id
_entity.type
_entity.pdbx_description
1 polymer ?
#
loop_
_entity_poly.entity_id
_entity_poly.type
_entity_poly.pdbx_seq_one_letter_code
_entity_poly.pdbx_strand_id
1 'polypeptide(L)'
;MKKISLIISLIFTSVTGILTSCSEDYPGPDPVDVTANYSNKFSNPNPTLTLVYNGENMTGKSVDFSTVKGETANLTFYDILPGEKALKLTHIPLTGDAEGYSFQGKGIGTTTQSTFNYEGRVVKGRLILNLADVTMANANLWAKNYRFADVEHGTGKVIADEGNGYQWEEKDDKMTSCAIYFRFPETEEATETSYNGQNMGSVLQGLLGYLLPCILKDITLEPDGNIIANYSGDAFNEENKDLFIGNVLTAFLNMDIEDQDMITDAIKDYQYTTSPKGLAYWFQRDGKIVIKLDLPAIISQVASGSGKVIDKNIISSISDAIFS
;
A
#
# COMPACT_ATOMS: atom_id res chain seq x y z
N MET A 1 -27.02 95.36 2.12
CA MET A 1 -26.89 95.24 3.59
C MET A 1 -25.68 94.34 3.85
N LYS A 2 -24.52 94.86 4.31
CA LYS A 2 -24.05 94.93 5.74
C LYS A 2 -24.10 93.53 6.40
N LYS A 3 -23.11 92.88 7.02
CA LYS A 3 -21.75 93.12 7.61
C LYS A 3 -21.11 91.71 7.81
N ILE A 4 -19.82 91.45 7.60
CA ILE A 4 -18.69 91.39 8.57
C ILE A 4 -18.99 90.70 9.94
N SER A 5 -18.01 89.88 10.39
CA SER A 5 -17.73 89.33 11.74
C SER A 5 -18.24 87.90 12.02
N LEU A 6 -17.55 86.97 12.69
CA LEU A 6 -16.25 86.92 13.37
C LEU A 6 -15.96 85.44 13.74
N ILE A 7 -14.71 84.99 13.59
CA ILE A 7 -13.95 84.09 14.49
C ILE A 7 -14.75 83.11 15.38
N ILE A 8 -14.63 81.80 15.11
CA ILE A 8 -14.28 80.81 16.15
C ILE A 8 -13.14 79.95 15.62
N SER A 9 -12.00 80.21 16.23
CA SER A 9 -10.75 79.49 16.15
C SER A 9 -10.81 78.26 17.06
N LEU A 10 -10.01 77.25 16.71
CA LEU A 10 -9.38 76.29 17.60
C LEU A 10 -10.26 75.20 18.24
N ILE A 11 -10.08 73.98 17.72
CA ILE A 11 -9.81 72.70 18.39
C ILE A 11 -10.57 71.62 17.61
N PHE A 12 -9.99 71.18 16.50
CA PHE A 12 -9.98 69.77 16.19
C PHE A 12 -8.55 69.45 15.78
N THR A 13 -7.75 69.30 16.84
CA THR A 13 -6.45 68.66 16.81
C THR A 13 -6.52 67.46 15.90
N SER A 14 -5.67 67.50 14.87
CA SER A 14 -5.16 66.38 14.11
C SER A 14 -4.87 65.19 15.02
N VAL A 15 -5.87 64.34 15.22
CA VAL A 15 -5.66 62.92 15.49
C VAL A 15 -5.81 62.24 14.14
N THR A 16 -4.85 62.51 13.24
CA THR A 16 -4.42 61.46 12.33
C THR A 16 -3.85 60.38 13.22
N GLY A 17 -4.72 59.45 13.61
CA GLY A 17 -4.32 58.21 14.23
C GLY A 17 -3.21 57.65 13.37
N ILE A 18 -2.02 57.60 13.95
CA ILE A 18 -0.97 56.74 13.47
C ILE A 18 -1.54 55.34 13.69
N LEU A 19 -2.32 54.86 12.71
CA LEU A 19 -2.50 53.43 12.52
C LEU A 19 -1.15 52.96 11.99
N THR A 20 -0.17 52.82 12.89
CA THR A 20 0.87 51.83 12.68
C THR A 20 0.08 50.52 12.57
N SER A 21 -0.22 50.08 11.35
CA SER A 21 -0.50 48.66 11.18
C SER A 21 0.73 47.98 11.74
N CYS A 22 0.58 47.24 12.83
CA CYS A 22 1.58 46.27 13.21
C CYS A 22 1.66 45.35 11.99
N SER A 23 2.65 45.55 11.12
CA SER A 23 3.13 44.43 10.32
C SER A 23 3.63 43.48 11.39
N GLU A 24 2.86 42.43 11.67
CA GLU A 24 3.41 41.33 12.43
C GLU A 24 4.54 40.79 11.57
N ASP A 25 5.77 41.08 11.98
CA ASP A 25 6.96 40.67 11.28
C ASP A 25 7.11 39.16 11.52
N TYR A 26 6.52 38.38 10.62
CA TYR A 26 6.67 36.94 10.60
C TYR A 26 8.03 36.56 9.98
N PRO A 27 8.63 35.43 10.38
CA PRO A 27 9.87 34.93 9.78
C PRO A 27 9.77 34.62 8.27
N GLY A 28 8.55 34.50 7.74
CA GLY A 28 8.29 34.26 6.32
C GLY A 28 6.97 34.90 5.86
N PRO A 29 6.29 34.37 4.82
CA PRO A 29 5.04 34.96 4.33
C PRO A 29 3.93 34.93 5.39
N ASP A 30 2.87 35.71 5.16
CA ASP A 30 1.72 35.74 6.06
C ASP A 30 1.20 34.31 6.32
N PRO A 31 1.09 33.86 7.59
CA PRO A 31 0.56 32.56 7.97
C PRO A 31 -0.72 32.15 7.24
N VAL A 32 -1.60 33.10 6.91
CA VAL A 32 -2.85 32.83 6.19
C VAL A 32 -2.62 32.40 4.74
N ASP A 33 -1.52 32.83 4.11
CA ASP A 33 -1.21 32.53 2.70
C ASP A 33 -0.70 31.09 2.50
N VAL A 34 -0.25 30.44 3.58
CA VAL A 34 0.33 29.08 3.56
C VAL A 34 -0.49 28.09 4.40
N THR A 35 -1.46 28.54 5.18
CA THR A 35 -2.34 27.66 5.95
C THR A 35 -3.44 27.11 5.04
N ALA A 36 -3.33 25.84 4.66
CA ALA A 36 -4.25 25.21 3.73
C ALA A 36 -4.20 23.68 3.81
N ASN A 37 -5.17 23.03 3.15
CA ASN A 37 -5.08 21.63 2.76
C ASN A 37 -4.34 21.52 1.41
N TYR A 38 -3.21 20.85 1.41
CA TYR A 38 -2.42 20.56 0.23
C TYR A 38 -2.71 19.16 -0.26
N SER A 39 -3.00 18.99 -1.55
CA SER A 39 -3.52 17.73 -2.07
C SER A 39 -2.99 17.42 -3.47
N ASN A 40 -2.66 16.16 -3.69
CA ASN A 40 -2.40 15.57 -5.00
C ASN A 40 -3.39 14.45 -5.34
N LYS A 41 -4.59 14.53 -4.77
CA LYS A 41 -5.73 13.69 -5.16
C LYS A 41 -6.10 13.92 -6.61
N PHE A 42 -6.55 12.87 -7.28
CA PHE A 42 -7.00 12.93 -8.68
C PHE A 42 -8.19 13.87 -8.89
N SER A 43 -9.01 14.07 -7.85
CA SER A 43 -10.11 15.05 -7.82
C SER A 43 -9.64 16.50 -7.83
N ASN A 44 -8.37 16.77 -7.51
CA ASN A 44 -7.81 18.12 -7.54
C ASN A 44 -7.25 18.44 -8.94
N PRO A 45 -7.85 19.38 -9.70
CA PRO A 45 -7.38 19.73 -11.04
C PRO A 45 -6.02 20.42 -11.02
N ASN A 46 -5.62 21.02 -9.88
CA ASN A 46 -4.35 21.73 -9.70
C ASN A 46 -3.62 21.16 -8.47
N PRO A 47 -2.84 20.09 -8.61
CA PRO A 47 -2.12 19.47 -7.49
C PRO A 47 -1.23 20.48 -6.77
N THR A 48 -1.43 20.61 -5.47
CA THR A 48 -0.67 21.55 -4.61
C THR A 48 0.33 20.84 -3.70
N LEU A 49 0.32 19.50 -3.70
CA LEU A 49 1.21 18.65 -2.89
C LEU A 49 2.20 17.88 -3.78
N THR A 50 3.49 17.99 -3.47
CA THR A 50 4.51 17.02 -3.91
C THR A 50 4.89 16.18 -2.70
N LEU A 51 4.62 14.87 -2.74
CA LEU A 51 4.85 13.96 -1.62
C LEU A 51 5.77 12.82 -2.06
N VAL A 52 6.89 12.67 -1.36
CA VAL A 52 7.85 11.58 -1.56
C VAL A 52 7.89 10.72 -0.31
N TYR A 53 7.91 9.40 -0.50
CA TYR A 53 7.94 8.37 0.54
C TYR A 53 9.10 7.42 0.23
N ASN A 54 10.16 7.47 1.04
CA ASN A 54 11.40 6.70 0.83
C ASN A 54 11.94 6.78 -0.61
N GLY A 55 11.86 7.97 -1.22
CA GLY A 55 12.32 8.21 -2.59
C GLY A 55 11.26 8.02 -3.68
N GLU A 56 10.09 7.44 -3.36
CA GLU A 56 9.01 7.21 -4.32
C GLU A 56 7.92 8.27 -4.24
N ASN A 57 7.41 8.73 -5.39
CA ASN A 57 6.32 9.70 -5.43
C ASN A 57 4.99 9.04 -5.02
N MET A 58 4.30 9.61 -4.04
CA MET A 58 2.94 9.20 -3.68
C MET A 58 1.90 10.10 -4.34
N THR A 59 0.79 9.51 -4.79
CA THR A 59 -0.37 10.22 -5.34
C THR A 59 -1.64 9.90 -4.54
N GLY A 60 -2.70 10.69 -4.72
CA GLY A 60 -3.96 10.41 -4.04
C GLY A 60 -4.00 10.85 -2.56
N LYS A 61 -3.03 11.65 -2.11
CA LYS A 61 -2.83 12.01 -0.70
C LYS A 61 -3.11 13.49 -0.44
N SER A 62 -3.26 13.83 0.84
CA SER A 62 -3.45 15.21 1.29
C SER A 62 -2.81 15.45 2.66
N VAL A 63 -2.39 16.70 2.89
CA VAL A 63 -1.78 17.17 4.13
C VAL A 63 -2.40 18.51 4.50
N ASP A 64 -2.89 18.64 5.74
CA ASP A 64 -3.16 19.96 6.30
C ASP A 64 -1.86 20.54 6.83
N PHE A 65 -1.56 21.78 6.47
CA PHE A 65 -0.51 22.58 7.09
C PHE A 65 -1.15 23.81 7.73
N SER A 66 -0.79 24.13 8.96
CA SER A 66 -1.27 25.32 9.66
C SER A 66 -0.20 25.96 10.51
N THR A 67 -0.09 27.29 10.43
CA THR A 67 0.76 28.10 11.31
C THR A 67 0.03 29.38 11.68
N VAL A 68 0.38 29.96 12.83
CA VAL A 68 -0.23 31.20 13.33
C VAL A 68 0.77 32.35 13.34
N LYS A 69 2.03 32.08 13.69
CA LYS A 69 3.10 33.10 13.78
C LYS A 69 4.30 32.83 12.87
N GLY A 70 4.27 31.77 12.06
CA GLY A 70 5.42 31.38 11.24
C GLY A 70 6.61 30.80 12.01
N GLU A 71 6.51 30.65 13.33
CA GLU A 71 7.56 30.05 14.18
C GLU A 71 7.43 28.52 14.29
N THR A 72 6.18 28.03 14.37
CA THR A 72 5.86 26.61 14.43
C THR A 72 4.65 26.28 13.56
N ALA A 73 4.51 25.01 13.18
CA ALA A 73 3.35 24.52 12.46
C ALA A 73 2.74 23.25 13.09
N ASN A 74 1.48 23.01 12.74
CA ASN A 74 0.83 21.72 12.89
C ASN A 74 0.57 21.12 11.51
N LEU A 75 0.92 19.85 11.33
CA LEU A 75 0.66 19.08 10.13
C LEU A 75 -0.30 17.93 10.44
N THR A 76 -1.24 17.67 9.55
CA THR A 76 -2.07 16.45 9.57
C THR A 76 -1.88 15.69 8.29
N PHE A 77 -1.25 14.52 8.37
CA PHE A 77 -1.07 13.58 7.26
C PHE A 77 -2.31 12.72 7.14
N TYR A 78 -2.96 12.70 5.97
CA TYR A 78 -4.14 11.86 5.74
C TYR A 78 -3.77 10.65 4.90
N ASP A 79 -3.87 9.48 5.51
CA ASP A 79 -3.66 8.19 4.85
C ASP A 79 -2.30 8.04 4.15
N ILE A 80 -1.26 8.67 4.70
CA ILE A 80 0.10 8.64 4.14
C ILE A 80 0.92 7.49 4.74
N LEU A 81 0.91 7.35 6.06
CA LEU A 81 1.62 6.26 6.75
C LEU A 81 0.73 5.01 6.78
N PRO A 82 1.23 3.82 6.44
CA PRO A 82 0.46 2.59 6.50
C PRO A 82 -0.23 2.41 7.87
N GLY A 83 -1.54 2.20 7.85
CA GLY A 83 -2.35 1.98 9.06
C GLY A 83 -2.76 3.23 9.83
N GLU A 84 -2.24 4.41 9.48
CA GLU A 84 -2.64 5.70 10.07
C GLU A 84 -3.68 6.40 9.18
N LYS A 85 -4.95 6.42 9.62
CA LYS A 85 -5.99 7.19 8.89
C LYS A 85 -5.66 8.68 8.85
N ALA A 86 -5.19 9.20 9.98
CA ALA A 86 -4.68 10.56 10.10
C ALA A 86 -3.58 10.60 11.17
N LEU A 87 -2.44 11.23 10.86
CA LEU A 87 -1.34 11.44 11.80
C LEU A 87 -1.10 12.93 12.00
N LYS A 88 -1.14 13.40 13.25
CA LYS A 88 -0.93 14.80 13.59
C LYS A 88 0.46 15.01 14.17
N LEU A 89 1.22 15.91 13.56
CA LEU A 89 2.46 16.45 14.10
C LEU A 89 2.17 17.88 14.57
N THR A 90 2.48 18.20 15.83
CA THR A 90 2.17 19.52 16.39
C THR A 90 3.41 20.23 16.87
N HIS A 91 3.37 21.57 16.84
CA HIS A 91 4.47 22.43 17.29
C HIS A 91 5.80 22.11 16.61
N ILE A 92 5.78 21.75 15.32
CA ILE A 92 7.02 21.51 14.58
C ILE A 92 7.70 22.87 14.31
N PRO A 93 9.02 22.99 14.51
CA PRO A 93 9.72 24.25 14.29
C PRO A 93 9.78 24.59 12.80
N LEU A 94 9.60 25.87 12.48
CA LEU A 94 9.73 26.41 11.13
C LEU A 94 10.98 27.27 11.00
N THR A 95 11.57 27.27 9.82
CA THR A 95 12.57 28.27 9.39
C THR A 95 11.99 29.01 8.19
N GLY A 96 11.71 30.30 8.37
CA GLY A 96 11.10 31.14 7.33
C GLY A 96 12.12 31.88 6.47
N ASP A 97 11.72 32.17 5.24
CA ASP A 97 12.35 33.13 4.33
C ASP A 97 11.28 33.92 3.57
N ALA A 98 11.69 34.79 2.64
CA ALA A 98 10.78 35.66 1.90
C ALA A 98 9.69 34.92 1.10
N GLU A 99 9.92 33.65 0.74
CA GLU A 99 9.01 32.87 -0.12
C GLU A 99 8.17 31.86 0.67
N GLY A 100 8.67 31.36 1.81
CA GLY A 100 8.01 30.26 2.51
C GLY A 100 8.66 29.84 3.82
N TYR A 101 8.24 28.66 4.29
CA TYR A 101 8.72 28.03 5.50
C TYR A 101 9.26 26.63 5.20
N SER A 102 10.46 26.35 5.69
CA SER A 102 11.05 25.00 5.70
C SER A 102 10.93 24.37 7.08
N PHE A 103 10.78 23.05 7.13
CA PHE A 103 10.64 22.29 8.37
C PHE A 103 11.23 20.89 8.21
N GLN A 104 11.70 20.33 9.32
CA GLN A 104 12.20 18.96 9.36
C GLN A 104 12.14 18.38 10.76
N GLY A 105 12.16 17.06 10.87
CA GLY A 105 12.20 16.38 12.16
C GLY A 105 12.00 14.88 12.05
N LYS A 106 11.67 14.27 13.18
CA LYS A 106 11.32 12.85 13.28
C LYS A 106 9.89 12.70 13.77
N GLY A 107 9.18 11.72 13.22
CA GLY A 107 7.81 11.40 13.60
C GLY A 107 7.66 9.95 14.02
N ILE A 108 6.61 9.69 14.78
CA ILE A 108 6.17 8.35 15.18
C ILE A 108 4.66 8.28 14.94
N GLY A 109 4.21 7.24 14.24
CA GLY A 109 2.79 6.96 14.01
C GLY A 109 2.09 6.62 15.32
N THR A 110 0.92 7.21 15.57
CA THR A 110 0.19 7.05 16.84
C THR A 110 -0.42 5.66 17.03
N THR A 111 -0.82 5.01 15.93
CA THR A 111 -1.50 3.71 15.96
C THR A 111 -0.53 2.56 15.72
N THR A 112 0.36 2.75 14.76
CA THR A 112 1.25 1.73 14.22
C THR A 112 2.65 1.78 14.81
N GLN A 113 2.98 2.86 15.52
CA GLN A 113 4.31 3.12 16.06
C GLN A 113 5.42 3.11 15.00
N SER A 114 5.05 3.30 13.71
CA SER A 114 6.00 3.46 12.62
C SER A 114 6.85 4.71 12.83
N THR A 115 8.14 4.62 12.55
CA THR A 115 9.08 5.74 12.70
C THR A 115 9.46 6.30 11.34
N PHE A 116 9.69 7.60 11.26
CA PHE A 116 10.13 8.23 10.01
C PHE A 116 10.83 9.57 10.28
N ASN A 117 11.65 10.00 9.32
CA ASN A 117 12.15 11.36 9.20
C ASN A 117 11.24 12.12 8.22
N TYR A 118 10.99 13.40 8.49
CA TYR A 118 10.26 14.27 7.58
C TYR A 118 11.07 15.53 7.30
N GLU A 119 10.97 16.01 6.07
CA GLU A 119 11.47 17.30 5.62
C GLU A 119 10.45 17.90 4.66
N GLY A 120 10.21 19.19 4.74
CA GLY A 120 9.32 19.85 3.80
C GLY A 120 9.52 21.34 3.70
N ARG A 121 8.92 21.89 2.64
CA ARG A 121 8.87 23.31 2.34
C ARG A 121 7.48 23.69 1.89
N VAL A 122 6.92 24.71 2.52
CA VAL A 122 5.64 25.29 2.13
C VAL A 122 5.84 26.70 1.61
N VAL A 123 5.22 26.99 0.48
CA VAL A 123 5.08 28.31 -0.11
C VAL A 123 3.60 28.53 -0.45
N LYS A 124 3.23 29.75 -0.84
CA LYS A 124 1.84 30.05 -1.25
C LYS A 124 1.38 29.10 -2.35
N GLY A 125 0.33 28.33 -2.07
CA GLY A 125 -0.28 27.38 -3.01
C GLY A 125 0.52 26.10 -3.29
N ARG A 126 1.68 25.86 -2.65
CA ARG A 126 2.43 24.60 -2.83
C ARG A 126 3.09 24.10 -1.54
N LEU A 127 3.00 22.78 -1.30
CA LEU A 127 3.72 22.06 -0.27
C LEU A 127 4.55 20.94 -0.90
N ILE A 128 5.83 20.87 -0.53
CA ILE A 128 6.72 19.74 -0.79
C ILE A 128 6.97 19.05 0.54
N LEU A 129 6.74 17.74 0.59
CA LEU A 129 6.96 16.91 1.78
C LEU A 129 7.70 15.63 1.36
N ASN A 130 8.81 15.36 2.03
CA ASN A 130 9.58 14.13 1.90
C ASN A 130 9.55 13.37 3.22
N LEU A 131 9.15 12.11 3.17
CA LEU A 131 9.27 11.16 4.27
C LEU A 131 10.40 10.19 3.94
N ALA A 132 11.36 10.07 4.84
CA ALA A 132 12.54 9.22 4.69
C ALA A 132 12.69 8.29 5.88
N ASP A 133 13.42 7.19 5.69
CA ASP A 133 13.67 6.15 6.68
C ASP A 133 12.39 5.64 7.35
N VAL A 134 11.29 5.60 6.60
CA VAL A 134 10.02 5.11 7.11
C VAL A 134 10.18 3.64 7.45
N THR A 135 9.87 3.26 8.69
CA THR A 135 10.03 1.90 9.20
C THR A 135 8.83 1.51 10.06
N MET A 136 8.22 0.37 9.76
CA MET A 136 7.13 -0.21 10.56
C MET A 136 7.67 -0.75 11.89
N ALA A 137 6.94 -0.57 12.99
CA ALA A 137 7.40 -0.93 14.33
C ALA A 137 7.83 -2.41 14.48
N ASN A 138 7.17 -3.32 13.75
CA ASN A 138 7.43 -4.75 13.78
C ASN A 138 8.09 -5.27 12.48
N ALA A 139 8.82 -4.40 11.76
CA ALA A 139 9.55 -4.77 10.56
C ALA A 139 10.51 -5.95 10.79
N ASN A 140 11.21 -6.00 11.92
CA ASN A 140 12.09 -7.12 12.26
C ASN A 140 11.37 -8.49 12.32
N LEU A 141 10.08 -8.51 12.63
CA LEU A 141 9.29 -9.73 12.69
C LEU A 141 8.72 -10.11 11.32
N TRP A 142 8.15 -9.13 10.61
CA TRP A 142 7.31 -9.36 9.43
C TRP A 142 7.96 -8.97 8.11
N ALA A 143 8.91 -8.04 8.08
CA ALA A 143 9.52 -7.55 6.84
C ALA A 143 10.51 -8.60 6.30
N LYS A 144 9.98 -9.52 5.51
CA LYS A 144 10.66 -10.69 4.98
C LYS A 144 10.16 -10.98 3.56
N ASN A 145 10.90 -11.85 2.89
CA ASN A 145 10.42 -12.49 1.68
C ASN A 145 9.61 -13.75 2.06
N TYR A 146 8.41 -13.86 1.51
CA TYR A 146 7.50 -14.97 1.69
C TYR A 146 7.30 -15.65 0.34
N ARG A 147 7.51 -16.95 0.30
CA ARG A 147 7.27 -17.78 -0.89
C ARG A 147 6.43 -18.98 -0.52
N PHE A 148 5.83 -19.60 -1.52
CA PHE A 148 5.21 -20.91 -1.35
C PHE A 148 6.27 -21.94 -0.91
N ALA A 149 5.82 -22.96 -0.18
CA ALA A 149 6.71 -24.04 0.22
C ALA A 149 7.15 -24.85 -1.01
N ASP A 150 8.39 -25.32 -0.97
CA ASP A 150 8.93 -26.21 -2.00
C ASP A 150 8.16 -27.54 -1.97
N VAL A 151 8.06 -28.21 -3.13
CA VAL A 151 7.41 -29.51 -3.23
C VAL A 151 8.32 -30.57 -2.63
N GLU A 152 7.86 -31.22 -1.57
CA GLU A 152 8.60 -32.30 -0.91
C GLU A 152 7.73 -33.56 -0.81
N HIS A 153 8.37 -34.71 -0.98
CA HIS A 153 7.75 -36.02 -0.82
C HIS A 153 8.32 -36.72 0.41
N GLY A 154 7.46 -37.43 1.13
CA GLY A 154 7.82 -38.18 2.32
C GLY A 154 6.75 -39.21 2.67
N THR A 155 6.88 -39.77 3.87
CA THR A 155 5.90 -40.69 4.43
C THR A 155 4.68 -39.90 4.91
N GLY A 156 3.50 -40.24 4.40
CA GLY A 156 2.23 -39.63 4.78
C GLY A 156 1.19 -40.67 5.15
N LYS A 157 0.33 -40.34 6.12
CA LYS A 157 -0.86 -41.15 6.41
C LYS A 157 -1.94 -40.91 5.37
N VAL A 158 -2.45 -41.97 4.81
CA VAL A 158 -3.52 -41.96 3.80
C VAL A 158 -4.58 -43.00 4.13
N ILE A 159 -5.76 -42.84 3.55
CA ILE A 159 -6.84 -43.82 3.60
C ILE A 159 -6.68 -44.77 2.42
N ALA A 160 -6.66 -46.07 2.70
CA ALA A 160 -6.67 -47.18 1.76
C ALA A 160 -8.09 -47.72 1.56
N ASP A 161 -8.40 -48.21 0.37
CA ASP A 161 -9.51 -49.13 0.14
C ASP A 161 -8.93 -50.54 -0.12
N GLU A 162 -8.97 -51.39 0.90
CA GLU A 162 -8.45 -52.77 0.82
C GLU A 162 -9.53 -53.79 0.43
N GLY A 163 -10.70 -53.35 -0.05
CA GLY A 163 -11.84 -54.21 -0.38
C GLY A 163 -12.60 -54.75 0.84
N ASN A 164 -12.06 -54.56 2.05
CA ASN A 164 -12.67 -54.94 3.33
C ASN A 164 -13.18 -53.72 4.13
N GLY A 165 -13.13 -52.52 3.53
CA GLY A 165 -13.41 -51.24 4.16
C GLY A 165 -12.23 -50.28 4.07
N TYR A 166 -12.45 -49.06 4.57
CA TYR A 166 -11.47 -47.98 4.53
C TYR A 166 -10.62 -47.96 5.79
N GLN A 167 -9.30 -47.86 5.66
CA GLN A 167 -8.37 -47.85 6.80
C GLN A 167 -7.25 -46.84 6.59
N TRP A 168 -6.73 -46.29 7.69
CA TRP A 168 -5.54 -45.45 7.67
C TRP A 168 -4.28 -46.31 7.54
N GLU A 169 -3.42 -45.96 6.60
CA GLU A 169 -2.12 -46.58 6.35
C GLU A 169 -1.05 -45.50 6.18
N GLU A 170 0.21 -45.84 6.45
CA GLU A 170 1.34 -44.99 6.08
C GLU A 170 1.83 -45.40 4.69
N LYS A 171 1.96 -44.43 3.79
CA LYS A 171 2.55 -44.61 2.46
C LYS A 171 3.70 -43.64 2.26
N ASP A 172 4.76 -44.14 1.65
CA ASP A 172 5.85 -43.32 1.15
C ASP A 172 5.43 -42.58 -0.14
N ASP A 173 6.29 -41.65 -0.55
CA ASP A 173 6.13 -40.85 -1.77
C ASP A 173 4.82 -40.04 -1.80
N LYS A 174 4.45 -39.47 -0.65
CA LYS A 174 3.33 -38.53 -0.52
C LYS A 174 3.81 -37.11 -0.45
N MET A 175 3.13 -36.21 -1.15
CA MET A 175 3.44 -34.78 -1.12
C MET A 175 3.15 -34.20 0.27
N THR A 176 4.20 -34.00 1.06
CA THR A 176 4.13 -33.52 2.45
C THR A 176 4.24 -32.01 2.56
N SER A 177 4.81 -31.35 1.56
CA SER A 177 4.93 -29.90 1.46
C SER A 177 4.69 -29.47 0.01
N CYS A 178 3.92 -28.38 -0.18
CA CYS A 178 3.83 -27.63 -1.43
C CYS A 178 3.10 -26.29 -1.19
N ALA A 179 2.78 -25.56 -2.26
CA ALA A 179 2.10 -24.26 -2.21
C ALA A 179 0.70 -24.29 -1.58
N ILE A 180 0.03 -25.44 -1.58
CA ILE A 180 -1.29 -25.62 -0.98
C ILE A 180 -1.28 -26.80 -0.01
N TYR A 181 -2.02 -26.69 1.08
CA TYR A 181 -2.12 -27.76 2.07
C TYR A 181 -3.56 -28.19 2.25
N PHE A 182 -3.85 -29.46 1.95
CA PHE A 182 -5.14 -30.09 2.26
C PHE A 182 -4.95 -31.02 3.45
N ARG A 183 -5.62 -30.70 4.56
CA ARG A 183 -5.64 -31.57 5.73
C ARG A 183 -7.00 -32.22 5.87
N PHE A 184 -7.01 -33.54 5.78
CA PHE A 184 -8.14 -34.34 6.27
C PHE A 184 -7.85 -34.68 7.73
N PRO A 185 -8.70 -34.22 8.68
CA PRO A 185 -8.49 -34.56 10.08
C PRO A 185 -8.55 -36.08 10.23
N GLU A 186 -7.53 -36.66 10.86
CA GLU A 186 -7.54 -38.07 11.25
C GLU A 186 -8.71 -38.29 12.22
N THR A 187 -9.77 -38.94 11.74
CA THR A 187 -10.88 -39.43 12.55
C THR A 187 -10.61 -40.87 12.98
N GLU A 188 -11.23 -41.31 14.07
CA GLU A 188 -11.09 -42.69 14.57
C GLU A 188 -11.50 -43.74 13.52
N GLU A 189 -12.44 -43.42 12.64
CA GLU A 189 -12.87 -44.29 11.53
C GLU A 189 -12.62 -43.62 10.18
N ALA A 190 -11.99 -44.36 9.26
CA ALA A 190 -11.92 -43.99 7.85
C ALA A 190 -13.21 -44.44 7.14
N THR A 191 -13.74 -43.57 6.29
CA THR A 191 -15.00 -43.74 5.56
C THR A 191 -14.79 -43.54 4.06
N GLU A 192 -15.77 -43.98 3.25
CA GLU A 192 -15.82 -43.70 1.82
C GLU A 192 -15.76 -42.19 1.53
N THR A 193 -16.48 -41.39 2.29
CA THR A 193 -16.49 -39.93 2.15
C THR A 193 -15.11 -39.33 2.39
N SER A 194 -14.40 -39.78 3.44
CA SER A 194 -13.04 -39.30 3.72
C SER A 194 -12.02 -39.80 2.71
N TYR A 195 -12.17 -41.02 2.20
CA TYR A 195 -11.32 -41.57 1.12
C TYR A 195 -11.47 -40.78 -0.18
N ASN A 196 -12.72 -40.56 -0.62
CA ASN A 196 -13.02 -39.75 -1.81
C ASN A 196 -12.56 -38.30 -1.62
N GLY A 197 -12.76 -37.74 -0.44
CA GLY A 197 -12.24 -36.42 -0.06
C GLY A 197 -10.72 -36.34 -0.18
N GLN A 198 -10.00 -37.30 0.39
CA GLN A 198 -8.54 -37.39 0.31
C GLN A 198 -8.06 -37.49 -1.14
N ASN A 199 -8.67 -38.36 -1.95
CA ASN A 199 -8.26 -38.55 -3.34
C ASN A 199 -8.41 -37.24 -4.12
N MET A 200 -9.56 -36.56 -3.98
CA MET A 200 -9.77 -35.25 -4.59
C MET A 200 -8.79 -34.19 -4.05
N GLY A 201 -8.56 -34.18 -2.74
CA GLY A 201 -7.61 -33.26 -2.10
C GLY A 201 -6.18 -33.48 -2.56
N SER A 202 -5.75 -34.73 -2.74
CA SER A 202 -4.40 -35.08 -3.21
C SER A 202 -4.19 -34.66 -4.65
N VAL A 203 -5.22 -34.82 -5.51
CA VAL A 203 -5.21 -34.33 -6.90
C VAL A 203 -5.09 -32.80 -6.93
N LEU A 204 -5.92 -32.09 -6.15
CA LEU A 204 -5.85 -30.63 -6.04
C LEU A 204 -4.51 -30.15 -5.46
N GLN A 205 -3.96 -30.88 -4.49
CA GLN A 205 -2.68 -30.59 -3.88
C GLN A 205 -1.54 -30.71 -4.90
N GLY A 206 -1.53 -31.77 -5.70
CA GLY A 206 -0.59 -31.92 -6.81
C GLY A 206 -0.71 -30.78 -7.82
N LEU A 207 -1.92 -30.49 -8.30
CA LEU A 207 -2.15 -29.47 -9.33
C LEU A 207 -1.76 -28.06 -8.86
N LEU A 208 -2.33 -27.63 -7.74
CA LEU A 208 -2.14 -26.27 -7.25
C LEU A 208 -0.76 -26.10 -6.59
N GLY A 209 -0.16 -27.18 -6.08
CA GLY A 209 1.19 -27.21 -5.55
C GLY A 209 2.23 -26.74 -6.56
N TYR A 210 2.09 -27.14 -7.82
CA TYR A 210 2.97 -26.69 -8.91
C TYR A 210 2.45 -25.45 -9.63
N LEU A 211 1.13 -25.27 -9.76
CA LEU A 211 0.57 -24.16 -10.52
C LEU A 211 0.75 -22.80 -9.82
N LEU A 212 0.56 -22.72 -8.51
CA LEU A 212 0.61 -21.44 -7.79
C LEU A 212 1.98 -20.74 -7.88
N PRO A 213 3.12 -21.44 -7.70
CA PRO A 213 4.45 -20.85 -7.90
C PRO A 213 4.71 -20.30 -9.31
N CYS A 214 4.00 -20.81 -10.33
CA CYS A 214 4.11 -20.31 -11.70
C CYS A 214 3.48 -18.93 -11.87
N ILE A 215 2.45 -18.63 -11.08
CA ILE A 215 1.74 -17.34 -11.12
C ILE A 215 2.43 -16.33 -10.21
N LEU A 216 2.78 -16.75 -9.00
CA LEU A 216 3.38 -15.92 -7.97
C LEU A 216 4.58 -16.65 -7.37
N LYS A 217 5.77 -16.08 -7.57
CA LYS A 217 7.01 -16.63 -7.01
C LYS A 217 7.12 -16.34 -5.52
N ASP A 218 7.02 -15.07 -5.17
CA ASP A 218 7.21 -14.59 -3.81
C ASP A 218 6.60 -13.19 -3.60
N ILE A 219 6.37 -12.86 -2.33
CA ILE A 219 5.94 -11.55 -1.85
C ILE A 219 6.96 -11.07 -0.82
N THR A 220 7.45 -9.84 -0.99
CA THR A 220 8.29 -9.17 0.00
C THR A 220 7.48 -8.14 0.75
N LEU A 221 7.44 -8.27 2.07
CA LEU A 221 7.01 -7.20 2.97
C LEU A 221 8.25 -6.37 3.28
N GLU A 222 8.28 -5.13 2.81
CA GLU A 222 9.43 -4.25 3.02
C GLU A 222 9.36 -3.54 4.38
N PRO A 223 10.50 -3.17 4.99
CA PRO A 223 10.53 -2.53 6.31
C PRO A 223 9.69 -1.26 6.41
N ASP A 224 9.52 -0.57 5.28
CA ASP A 224 8.75 0.67 5.19
C ASP A 224 7.25 0.47 5.00
N GLY A 225 6.78 -0.77 5.08
CA GLY A 225 5.37 -1.07 4.90
C GLY A 225 4.97 -1.32 3.45
N ASN A 226 5.82 -1.14 2.44
CA ASN A 226 5.48 -1.54 1.07
C ASN A 226 5.35 -3.06 0.94
N ILE A 227 4.48 -3.50 0.03
CA ILE A 227 4.39 -4.89 -0.42
C ILE A 227 4.81 -4.95 -1.88
N ILE A 228 5.78 -5.81 -2.18
CA ILE A 228 6.21 -6.10 -3.54
C ILE A 228 5.91 -7.57 -3.83
N ALA A 229 5.38 -7.86 -5.01
CA ALA A 229 5.17 -9.22 -5.49
C ALA A 229 6.04 -9.49 -6.71
N ASN A 230 6.65 -10.67 -6.78
CA ASN A 230 7.28 -11.20 -7.97
C ASN A 230 6.32 -12.20 -8.62
N TYR A 231 5.70 -11.79 -9.72
CA TYR A 231 4.66 -12.57 -10.39
C TYR A 231 5.06 -12.80 -11.84
N SER A 232 4.57 -13.89 -12.44
CA SER A 232 4.86 -14.15 -13.85
C SER A 232 4.09 -13.16 -14.72
N GLY A 233 4.83 -12.39 -15.53
CA GLY A 233 4.24 -11.52 -16.57
C GLY A 233 3.70 -12.34 -17.75
N ASP A 234 4.17 -13.57 -17.87
CA ASP A 234 3.82 -14.56 -18.88
C ASP A 234 2.90 -15.64 -18.32
N ALA A 235 2.22 -15.39 -17.19
CA ALA A 235 1.31 -16.34 -16.57
C ALA A 235 0.20 -16.67 -17.58
N PHE A 236 0.43 -17.77 -18.31
CA PHE A 236 -0.36 -18.25 -19.44
C PHE A 236 -0.34 -17.35 -20.69
N ASN A 237 0.81 -17.20 -21.36
CA ASN A 237 0.80 -16.80 -22.78
C ASN A 237 0.00 -17.84 -23.61
N GLU A 238 -0.62 -17.44 -24.73
CA GLU A 238 -1.52 -18.34 -25.49
C GLU A 238 -0.84 -19.65 -25.93
N GLU A 239 0.48 -19.62 -26.23
CA GLU A 239 1.26 -20.81 -26.63
C GLU A 239 1.46 -21.82 -25.48
N ASN A 240 1.78 -21.35 -24.27
CA ASN A 240 2.01 -22.22 -23.12
C ASN A 240 0.72 -22.53 -22.37
N LYS A 241 -0.35 -21.76 -22.55
CA LYS A 241 -1.64 -21.98 -21.90
C LYS A 241 -2.31 -23.27 -22.39
N ASP A 242 -2.33 -23.52 -23.68
CA ASP A 242 -2.95 -24.74 -24.23
C ASP A 242 -2.08 -25.98 -23.97
N LEU A 243 -0.75 -25.82 -23.95
CA LEU A 243 0.17 -26.89 -23.56
C LEU A 243 0.08 -27.21 -22.06
N PHE A 244 0.06 -26.18 -21.22
CA PHE A 244 -0.04 -26.33 -19.76
C PHE A 244 -1.44 -26.78 -19.37
N ILE A 245 -2.51 -26.05 -19.70
CA ILE A 245 -3.89 -26.49 -19.39
C ILE A 245 -4.17 -27.82 -20.09
N GLY A 246 -3.79 -28.01 -21.36
CA GLY A 246 -4.03 -29.26 -22.07
C GLY A 246 -3.31 -30.46 -21.45
N ASN A 247 -1.99 -30.42 -21.27
CA ASN A 247 -1.24 -31.57 -20.79
C ASN A 247 -1.35 -31.76 -19.28
N VAL A 248 -1.32 -30.67 -18.51
CA VAL A 248 -1.40 -30.71 -17.05
C VAL A 248 -2.83 -31.11 -16.68
N LEU A 249 -3.89 -30.40 -17.12
CA LEU A 249 -5.27 -30.80 -16.80
C LEU A 249 -5.62 -32.20 -17.30
N THR A 250 -5.12 -32.63 -18.48
CA THR A 250 -5.39 -33.99 -18.98
C THR A 250 -4.66 -35.07 -18.17
N ALA A 251 -3.39 -34.87 -17.81
CA ALA A 251 -2.68 -35.78 -16.90
C ALA A 251 -3.35 -35.82 -15.51
N PHE A 252 -3.83 -34.67 -15.03
CA PHE A 252 -4.57 -34.56 -13.77
C PHE A 252 -5.96 -35.22 -13.82
N LEU A 253 -6.72 -35.09 -14.92
CA LEU A 253 -8.03 -35.72 -15.10
C LEU A 253 -7.93 -37.24 -15.25
N ASN A 254 -6.82 -37.74 -15.79
CA ASN A 254 -6.59 -39.17 -15.96
C ASN A 254 -6.02 -39.85 -14.69
N MET A 255 -5.80 -39.11 -13.58
CA MET A 255 -5.16 -39.59 -12.35
C MET A 255 -3.76 -40.21 -12.57
N ASP A 256 -3.11 -39.84 -13.67
CA ASP A 256 -1.86 -40.43 -14.15
C ASP A 256 -0.74 -39.39 -14.03
N ILE A 257 -0.51 -38.94 -12.80
CA ILE A 257 0.61 -38.05 -12.48
C ILE A 257 1.83 -38.92 -12.21
N GLU A 258 2.22 -39.74 -13.17
CA GLU A 258 3.46 -40.53 -13.07
C GLU A 258 4.69 -39.66 -13.35
N ASP A 259 4.54 -38.46 -13.93
CA ASP A 259 5.66 -37.68 -14.46
C ASP A 259 5.72 -36.25 -13.91
N GLN A 260 6.24 -36.11 -12.69
CA GLN A 260 6.54 -34.82 -12.04
C GLN A 260 7.57 -33.99 -12.82
N ASP A 261 8.41 -34.67 -13.61
CA ASP A 261 9.41 -34.05 -14.47
C ASP A 261 8.76 -33.22 -15.58
N MET A 262 7.58 -33.63 -16.09
CA MET A 262 6.85 -32.86 -17.09
C MET A 262 6.39 -31.49 -16.58
N ILE A 263 5.97 -31.40 -15.31
CA ILE A 263 5.53 -30.15 -14.71
C ILE A 263 6.74 -29.26 -14.43
N THR A 264 7.82 -29.83 -13.90
CA THR A 264 9.07 -29.11 -13.62
C THR A 264 9.71 -28.56 -14.90
N ASP A 265 9.72 -29.35 -15.97
CA ASP A 265 10.20 -28.92 -17.28
C ASP A 265 9.30 -27.88 -17.95
N ALA A 266 7.98 -27.92 -17.73
CA ALA A 266 7.04 -26.93 -18.27
C ALA A 266 7.20 -25.54 -17.66
N ILE A 267 7.80 -25.44 -16.47
CA ILE A 267 7.84 -24.19 -15.68
C ILE A 267 9.26 -23.62 -15.52
N LYS A 268 10.29 -24.34 -15.99
CA LYS A 268 11.71 -23.97 -15.80
C LYS A 268 12.14 -22.63 -16.40
N ASP A 269 11.45 -22.18 -17.45
CA ASP A 269 11.80 -20.97 -18.19
C ASP A 269 10.91 -19.75 -17.85
N TYR A 270 10.02 -19.87 -16.85
CA TYR A 270 9.10 -18.79 -16.48
C TYR A 270 9.85 -17.53 -16.03
N GLN A 271 9.52 -16.41 -16.66
CA GLN A 271 10.06 -15.10 -16.31
C GLN A 271 9.13 -14.40 -15.31
N TYR A 272 9.73 -13.85 -14.25
CA TYR A 272 9.00 -13.14 -13.21
C TYR A 272 9.29 -11.64 -13.30
N THR A 273 8.23 -10.85 -13.18
CA THR A 273 8.29 -9.40 -13.09
C THR A 273 8.00 -8.96 -11.66
N THR A 274 8.80 -8.01 -11.18
CA THR A 274 8.59 -7.37 -9.88
C THR A 274 7.52 -6.29 -9.99
N SER A 275 6.55 -6.30 -9.09
CA SER A 275 5.54 -5.22 -9.01
C SER A 275 6.19 -3.88 -8.64
N PRO A 276 5.67 -2.75 -9.14
CA PRO A 276 6.01 -1.45 -8.61
C PRO A 276 5.70 -1.33 -7.10
N LYS A 277 6.42 -0.45 -6.41
CA LYS A 277 6.09 -0.05 -5.03
C LYS A 277 4.84 0.83 -4.99
N GLY A 278 4.28 0.98 -3.80
CA GLY A 278 3.18 1.90 -3.53
C GLY A 278 1.79 1.43 -3.99
N LEU A 279 1.66 0.17 -4.43
CA LEU A 279 0.36 -0.42 -4.81
C LEU A 279 -0.38 -1.06 -3.63
N ALA A 280 0.37 -1.59 -2.66
CA ALA A 280 -0.18 -2.16 -1.45
C ALA A 280 0.80 -1.97 -0.29
N TYR A 281 0.24 -1.82 0.90
CA TYR A 281 1.00 -1.64 2.12
C TYR A 281 0.57 -2.64 3.19
N TRP A 282 1.52 -3.01 4.04
CA TRP A 282 1.28 -3.81 5.24
C TRP A 282 1.55 -2.97 6.49
N PHE A 283 0.83 -3.29 7.55
CA PHE A 283 1.11 -2.82 8.91
C PHE A 283 0.57 -3.84 9.91
N GLN A 284 1.00 -3.77 11.17
CA GLN A 284 0.51 -4.65 12.22
C GLN A 284 -0.64 -3.99 12.99
N ARG A 285 -1.68 -4.77 13.29
CA ARG A 285 -2.73 -4.43 14.26
C ARG A 285 -3.14 -5.69 15.01
N ASP A 286 -3.17 -5.61 16.34
CA ASP A 286 -3.57 -6.72 17.22
C ASP A 286 -2.82 -8.05 16.95
N GLY A 287 -1.51 -7.96 16.68
CA GLY A 287 -0.66 -9.12 16.39
C GLY A 287 -0.86 -9.73 14.99
N LYS A 288 -1.69 -9.12 14.15
CA LYS A 288 -1.97 -9.57 12.78
C LYS A 288 -1.42 -8.58 11.76
N ILE A 289 -0.97 -9.11 10.62
CA ILE A 289 -0.70 -8.28 9.45
C ILE A 289 -2.05 -7.85 8.86
N VAL A 290 -2.17 -6.55 8.62
CA VAL A 290 -3.25 -5.96 7.84
C VAL A 290 -2.66 -5.48 6.53
N ILE A 291 -3.27 -5.88 5.42
CA ILE A 291 -2.92 -5.42 4.09
C ILE A 291 -3.92 -4.36 3.66
N LYS A 292 -3.41 -3.25 3.14
CA LYS A 292 -4.22 -2.18 2.56
C LYS A 292 -3.74 -1.90 1.14
N LEU A 293 -4.68 -1.92 0.20
CA LEU A 293 -4.42 -1.56 -1.19
C LEU A 293 -4.44 -0.04 -1.37
N ASP A 294 -3.52 0.48 -2.18
CA ASP A 294 -3.56 1.86 -2.67
C ASP A 294 -4.33 1.89 -3.99
N LEU A 295 -5.65 1.88 -3.89
CA LEU A 295 -6.54 1.87 -5.06
C LEU A 295 -6.24 3.03 -6.03
N PRO A 296 -6.00 4.27 -5.57
CA PRO A 296 -5.60 5.35 -6.48
C PRO A 296 -4.33 5.01 -7.28
N ALA A 297 -3.28 4.48 -6.63
CA ALA A 297 -2.05 4.08 -7.32
C ALA A 297 -2.28 2.91 -8.28
N ILE A 298 -3.05 1.90 -7.87
CA ILE A 298 -3.39 0.73 -8.72
C ILE A 298 -4.14 1.17 -9.98
N ILE A 299 -5.16 2.01 -9.84
CA ILE A 299 -5.95 2.52 -10.97
C ILE A 299 -5.06 3.33 -11.92
N SER A 300 -4.16 4.15 -11.38
CA SER A 300 -3.20 4.92 -12.18
C SER A 300 -2.24 4.01 -12.95
N GLN A 301 -1.72 2.96 -12.31
CA GLN A 301 -0.84 1.97 -12.94
C GLN A 301 -1.56 1.27 -14.10
N VAL A 302 -2.79 0.79 -13.88
CA VAL A 302 -3.62 0.12 -14.92
C VAL A 302 -3.92 1.06 -16.09
N ALA A 303 -4.25 2.32 -15.81
CA ALA A 303 -4.48 3.33 -16.85
C ALA A 303 -3.23 3.49 -17.74
N SER A 304 -2.06 3.65 -17.12
CA SER A 304 -0.80 3.88 -17.83
C SER A 304 -0.38 2.72 -18.73
N GLY A 305 -0.61 1.46 -18.32
CA GLY A 305 -0.24 0.27 -19.08
C GLY A 305 -1.16 -0.03 -20.29
N SER A 306 -2.39 0.52 -20.29
CA SER A 306 -3.39 0.20 -21.33
C SER A 306 -3.31 1.05 -22.59
N GLY A 307 -2.45 2.08 -22.62
CA GLY A 307 -2.43 3.10 -23.68
C GLY A 307 -3.73 3.92 -23.77
N LYS A 308 -4.72 3.65 -22.92
CA LYS A 308 -5.98 4.40 -22.82
C LYS A 308 -5.86 5.40 -21.68
N VAL A 309 -6.14 6.66 -21.99
CA VAL A 309 -6.34 7.69 -20.97
C VAL A 309 -7.65 7.36 -20.25
N ILE A 310 -7.57 6.80 -19.04
CA ILE A 310 -8.76 6.71 -18.17
C ILE A 310 -9.11 8.12 -17.73
N ASP A 311 -10.37 8.52 -17.93
CA ASP A 311 -10.86 9.85 -17.55
C ASP A 311 -10.62 10.08 -16.05
N LYS A 312 -9.90 11.16 -15.72
CA LYS A 312 -9.59 11.56 -14.34
C LYS A 312 -10.86 11.71 -13.49
N ASN A 313 -11.98 12.05 -14.10
CA ASN A 313 -13.28 12.15 -13.43
C ASN A 313 -13.80 10.78 -13.01
N ILE A 314 -13.56 9.71 -13.78
CA ILE A 314 -13.94 8.33 -13.41
C ILE A 314 -13.07 7.83 -12.26
N ILE A 315 -11.75 8.08 -12.31
CA ILE A 315 -10.83 7.75 -11.20
C ILE A 315 -11.24 8.50 -9.93
N SER A 316 -11.53 9.80 -10.04
CA SER A 316 -12.05 10.61 -8.93
C SER A 316 -13.34 10.04 -8.38
N SER A 317 -14.30 9.70 -9.25
CA SER A 317 -15.61 9.19 -8.83
C SER A 317 -15.52 7.82 -8.14
N ILE A 318 -14.67 6.93 -8.63
CA ILE A 318 -14.41 5.62 -8.00
C ILE A 318 -13.70 5.80 -6.67
N SER A 319 -12.67 6.66 -6.64
CA SER A 319 -11.93 6.94 -5.40
C SER A 319 -12.85 7.57 -4.36
N ASP A 320 -13.65 8.58 -4.73
CA ASP A 320 -14.59 9.23 -3.82
C ASP A 320 -15.70 8.27 -3.38
N ALA A 321 -16.21 7.39 -4.25
CA ALA A 321 -17.24 6.40 -3.90
C ALA A 321 -16.74 5.26 -3.00
N ILE A 322 -15.46 4.89 -3.08
CA ILE A 322 -14.87 3.84 -2.24
C ILE A 322 -14.40 4.40 -0.89
N PHE A 323 -14.03 5.68 -0.84
CA PHE A 323 -13.44 6.31 0.35
C PHE A 323 -14.34 7.35 1.05
N SER A 324 -15.61 7.53 0.61
CA SER A 324 -16.63 8.31 1.33
C SER A 324 -17.14 7.61 2.59
#